data_AF-A0A6G9ZE24-F1
#
_entry.id   AF-A0A6G9ZE24-F1
#
_cell.length_a   1.000
_cell.length_b   1.000
_cell.length_c   1.000
_cell.angle_alpha   90.00
_cell.angle_beta   90.00
_cell.angle_gamma   90.00
#
_symmetry.space_group_name_H-M   'P 1'
#
loop_
_entity.id
_entity.type
_entity.pdbx_description
1 polymer ?
#
loop_
_entity_poly.entity_id
_entity_poly.type
_entity_poly.pdbx_seq_one_letter_code
_entity_poly.pdbx_strand_id
1 'polypeptide(L)'
;MSDTPIDVSDGRVPLATVLPDDEPDLTDNPYWQIVRWMLRGAADPVTGEPTITWPPEDLGFPSREDLVHWFAWAIPSPWELRWLTRALDGRPLLEIGAGTGYWVWQLGQLGHDVLAYDVEPGKNEYGLLPYWYPIQEGGPGNAADHADRALILCWPPYSEDDSTCMAAESLNAYRGTTLVYIGEWRGCCAGPRFFDLVERKWKKDPRPAPPAINFNGIYSHVNLFHRQ
;
A
#
# COMPACT_ATOMS: atom_id res chain seq x y z
N MET A 1 -0.81 33.47 23.62
CA MET A 1 -1.65 32.87 22.57
C MET A 1 -2.57 31.91 23.30
N SER A 2 -3.89 32.08 23.15
CA SER A 2 -4.87 31.34 23.94
C SER A 2 -4.96 29.89 23.46
N ASP A 3 -4.70 28.95 24.37
CA ASP A 3 -4.97 27.51 24.20
C ASP A 3 -6.49 27.28 24.17
N THR A 4 -7.09 27.53 23.02
CA THR A 4 -8.45 27.05 22.76
C THR A 4 -8.36 25.56 22.41
N PRO A 5 -9.05 24.67 23.14
CA PRO A 5 -9.11 23.25 22.77
C PRO A 5 -9.64 23.13 21.33
N ILE A 6 -8.93 22.37 20.50
CA ILE A 6 -9.36 22.07 19.14
C ILE A 6 -10.68 21.29 19.24
N ASP A 7 -11.75 21.86 18.69
CA ASP A 7 -13.05 21.21 18.60
C ASP A 7 -12.97 20.02 17.63
N VAL A 8 -12.99 18.81 18.19
CA VAL A 8 -12.84 17.53 17.49
C VAL A 8 -14.16 16.99 16.91
N SER A 9 -15.26 17.74 16.97
CA SER A 9 -16.60 17.20 16.72
C SER A 9 -17.10 17.25 15.26
N ASP A 10 -16.42 17.96 14.34
CA ASP A 10 -16.94 18.23 12.96
C ASP A 10 -16.08 17.67 11.81
N GLY A 11 -15.07 16.82 12.05
CA GLY A 11 -14.26 16.23 10.97
C GLY A 11 -13.39 17.22 10.16
N ARG A 12 -13.42 18.52 10.46
CA ARG A 12 -12.62 19.58 9.80
C ARG A 12 -11.21 19.75 10.36
N VAL A 13 -10.68 18.74 11.02
CA VAL A 13 -9.35 18.77 11.64
C VAL A 13 -8.39 17.98 10.76
N PRO A 14 -7.25 18.57 10.31
CA PRO A 14 -6.24 17.84 9.55
C PRO A 14 -5.76 16.57 10.27
N LEU A 15 -5.34 15.56 9.52
CA LEU A 15 -4.82 14.31 10.08
C LEU A 15 -3.57 14.56 10.97
N ALA A 16 -2.69 15.47 10.55
CA ALA A 16 -1.44 15.82 11.23
C ALA A 16 -1.67 16.25 12.69
N THR A 17 -2.66 17.10 12.98
CA THR A 17 -2.83 17.74 14.29
C THR A 17 -3.31 16.84 15.44
N VAL A 18 -3.50 15.53 15.20
CA VAL A 18 -3.85 14.55 16.24
C VAL A 18 -2.99 13.30 16.13
N LEU A 19 -2.33 13.08 14.99
CA LEU A 19 -1.22 12.15 14.99
C LEU A 19 -0.09 12.78 15.82
N PRO A 20 0.72 11.98 16.53
CA PRO A 20 1.89 12.52 17.19
C PRO A 20 2.80 13.13 16.12
N ASP A 21 2.88 14.47 16.08
CA ASP A 21 3.71 15.28 15.16
C ASP A 21 5.23 15.06 15.36
N ASP A 22 5.65 14.10 16.19
CA ASP A 22 7.01 13.98 16.72
C ASP A 22 7.86 12.87 16.11
N GLU A 23 7.33 12.00 15.24
CA GLU A 23 8.18 11.01 14.57
C GLU A 23 8.68 11.56 13.22
N PRO A 24 10.01 11.72 13.04
CA PRO A 24 10.56 12.22 11.79
C PRO A 24 10.15 11.31 10.63
N ASP A 25 9.92 11.94 9.48
CA ASP A 25 9.71 11.22 8.23
C ASP A 25 10.93 10.33 7.99
N LEU A 26 10.70 9.03 7.82
CA LEU A 26 11.78 8.03 7.71
C LEU A 26 12.44 8.02 6.34
N THR A 27 11.78 8.66 5.40
CA THR A 27 11.95 8.58 3.95
C THR A 27 11.41 9.87 3.40
N ASP A 28 11.88 10.30 2.24
CA ASP A 28 11.12 11.23 1.43
C ASP A 28 9.80 10.55 1.06
N ASN A 29 8.66 11.11 1.50
CA ASN A 29 7.33 10.53 1.30
C ASN A 29 6.30 11.63 0.97
N PRO A 30 6.37 12.23 -0.22
CA PRO A 30 5.47 13.32 -0.63
C PRO A 30 3.99 12.94 -0.59
N TYR A 31 3.64 11.66 -0.82
CA TYR A 31 2.26 11.21 -0.67
C TYR A 31 1.77 11.38 0.78
N TRP A 32 2.58 10.94 1.75
CA TRP A 32 2.31 11.16 3.17
C TRP A 32 2.26 12.63 3.53
N GLN A 33 3.16 13.44 2.97
CA GLN A 33 3.15 14.89 3.19
C GLN A 33 1.83 15.53 2.76
N ILE A 34 1.24 15.08 1.65
CA ILE A 34 -0.05 15.60 1.18
C ILE A 34 -1.20 15.06 2.05
N VAL A 35 -1.24 13.74 2.25
CA VAL A 35 -2.33 13.06 2.98
C VAL A 35 -2.44 13.50 4.44
N ARG A 36 -1.32 13.74 5.13
CA ARG A 36 -1.36 14.16 6.54
C ARG A 36 -2.00 15.54 6.74
N TRP A 37 -2.11 16.36 5.69
CA TRP A 37 -2.82 17.63 5.75
C TRP A 37 -4.29 17.54 5.33
N MET A 38 -4.75 16.38 4.87
CA MET A 38 -6.16 16.16 4.56
C MET A 38 -7.02 16.07 5.82
N LEU A 39 -8.31 16.34 5.65
CA LEU A 39 -9.30 16.29 6.73
C LEU A 39 -9.59 14.85 7.13
N ARG A 40 -9.80 14.63 8.43
CA ARG A 40 -10.32 13.35 8.91
C ARG A 40 -11.73 13.11 8.39
N GLY A 41 -11.94 11.94 7.81
CA GLY A 41 -13.28 11.41 7.65
C GLY A 41 -13.83 10.90 8.98
N ALA A 42 -15.11 10.54 8.99
CA ALA A 42 -15.64 9.70 10.04
C ALA A 42 -14.85 8.38 10.07
N ALA A 43 -14.62 7.83 11.27
CA ALA A 43 -14.10 6.47 11.35
C ALA A 43 -15.02 5.54 10.56
N ASP A 44 -14.43 4.59 9.84
CA ASP A 44 -15.21 3.65 9.07
C ASP A 44 -16.20 2.90 9.98
N PRO A 45 -17.51 2.89 9.68
CA PRO A 45 -18.50 2.29 10.56
C PRO A 45 -18.37 0.76 10.72
N VAL A 46 -17.60 0.09 9.85
CA VAL A 46 -17.45 -1.38 9.86
C VAL A 46 -16.19 -1.80 10.61
N THR A 47 -15.06 -1.16 10.33
CA THR A 47 -13.71 -1.51 10.80
C THR A 47 -13.26 -0.64 11.97
N GLY A 48 -13.86 0.55 12.15
CA GLY A 48 -13.45 1.55 13.13
C GLY A 48 -12.13 2.26 12.80
N GLU A 49 -11.57 2.02 11.62
CA GLU A 49 -10.29 2.61 11.21
C GLU A 49 -10.43 4.10 10.83
N PRO A 50 -9.36 4.89 11.03
CA PRO A 50 -9.36 6.29 10.60
C PRO A 50 -9.41 6.37 9.07
N THR A 51 -10.40 7.09 8.55
CA THR A 51 -10.44 7.46 7.13
C THR A 51 -10.02 8.90 6.95
N ILE A 52 -9.53 9.23 5.76
CA ILE A 52 -9.43 10.60 5.28
C ILE A 52 -10.61 10.90 4.37
N THR A 53 -11.17 12.10 4.52
CA THR A 53 -12.18 12.62 3.62
C THR A 53 -11.58 13.71 2.75
N TRP A 54 -12.13 13.86 1.55
CA TRP A 54 -11.71 14.95 0.68
C TRP A 54 -11.99 16.29 1.37
N PRO A 55 -11.03 17.23 1.40
CA PRO A 55 -11.37 18.62 1.63
C PRO A 55 -12.41 19.05 0.58
N PRO A 56 -13.32 19.98 0.87
CA PRO A 56 -14.23 20.47 -0.16
C PRO A 56 -13.45 20.95 -1.42
N GLU A 57 -14.03 20.75 -2.61
CA GLU A 57 -13.37 20.90 -3.92
C GLU A 57 -12.72 22.28 -4.12
N ASP A 58 -13.18 23.29 -3.38
CA ASP A 58 -12.71 24.67 -3.40
C ASP A 58 -11.32 24.88 -2.77
N LEU A 59 -10.77 23.89 -2.06
CA LEU A 59 -9.43 23.96 -1.46
C LEU A 59 -8.29 23.54 -2.39
N GLY A 60 -8.59 23.13 -3.63
CA GLY A 60 -7.57 22.92 -4.68
C GLY A 60 -6.62 21.74 -4.46
N PHE A 61 -7.04 20.73 -3.68
CA PHE A 61 -6.27 19.50 -3.51
C PHE A 61 -6.37 18.60 -4.76
N PRO A 62 -5.32 17.81 -5.11
CA PRO A 62 -5.32 16.90 -6.27
C PRO A 62 -6.23 15.71 -6.02
N SER A 63 -7.11 15.29 -6.94
CA SER A 63 -8.09 14.21 -6.68
C SER A 63 -7.47 12.90 -6.16
N ARG A 64 -8.29 12.00 -5.57
CA ARG A 64 -7.84 10.65 -5.21
C ARG A 64 -7.23 9.95 -6.41
N GLU A 65 -7.86 10.05 -7.57
CA GLU A 65 -7.34 9.49 -8.82
C GLU A 65 -5.96 10.07 -9.12
N ASP A 66 -5.76 11.39 -9.05
CA ASP A 66 -4.44 12.00 -9.29
C ASP A 66 -3.37 11.46 -8.33
N LEU A 67 -3.70 11.33 -7.04
CA LEU A 67 -2.77 10.81 -6.04
C LEU A 67 -2.42 9.34 -6.28
N VAL A 68 -3.40 8.52 -6.63
CA VAL A 68 -3.18 7.11 -6.95
C VAL A 68 -2.34 6.96 -8.22
N HIS A 69 -2.58 7.79 -9.23
CA HIS A 69 -1.80 7.79 -10.48
C HIS A 69 -0.36 8.26 -10.28
N TRP A 70 -0.12 9.24 -9.40
CA TRP A 70 1.22 9.75 -9.12
C TRP A 70 2.00 8.85 -8.16
N PHE A 71 1.33 8.26 -7.17
CA PHE A 71 2.00 7.54 -6.08
C PHE A 71 1.63 6.05 -6.08
N ALA A 72 0.54 5.69 -5.41
CA ALA A 72 0.06 4.31 -5.30
C ALA A 72 -1.39 4.29 -4.81
N TRP A 73 -2.07 3.16 -5.01
CA TRP A 73 -3.41 2.91 -4.46
C TRP A 73 -3.43 2.91 -2.93
N ALA A 74 -2.47 2.24 -2.29
CA ALA A 74 -2.28 2.27 -0.84
C ALA A 74 -1.32 3.40 -0.43
N ILE A 75 -1.66 4.14 0.62
CA ILE A 75 -0.82 5.17 1.20
C ILE A 75 0.22 4.51 2.12
N PRO A 76 1.53 4.57 1.82
CA PRO A 76 2.55 4.02 2.70
C PRO A 76 2.80 4.96 3.88
N SER A 77 2.06 4.79 4.97
CA SER A 77 2.28 5.58 6.18
C SER A 77 3.65 5.29 6.80
N PRO A 78 4.29 6.25 7.50
CA PRO A 78 5.59 6.01 8.14
C PRO A 78 5.59 4.82 9.11
N TRP A 79 4.50 4.59 9.85
CA TRP A 79 4.44 3.49 10.80
C TRP A 79 4.27 2.13 10.12
N GLU A 80 3.51 2.02 9.02
CA GLU A 80 3.46 0.80 8.21
C GLU A 80 4.83 0.47 7.63
N LEU A 81 5.54 1.48 7.12
CA LEU A 81 6.91 1.33 6.61
C LEU A 81 7.88 0.87 7.71
N ARG A 82 7.86 1.47 8.91
CA ARG A 82 8.69 1.00 10.05
C ARG A 82 8.36 -0.43 10.42
N TRP A 83 7.07 -0.72 10.56
CA TRP A 83 6.63 -2.03 10.98
C TRP A 83 7.09 -3.09 9.99
N LEU A 84 6.86 -2.85 8.69
CA LEU A 84 7.20 -3.78 7.62
C LEU A 84 8.72 -3.97 7.52
N THR A 85 9.50 -2.88 7.58
CA THR A 85 10.97 -2.92 7.59
C THR A 85 11.51 -3.81 8.72
N ARG A 86 11.00 -3.61 9.95
CA ARG A 86 11.37 -4.44 11.11
C ARG A 86 10.90 -5.89 10.97
N ALA A 87 9.72 -6.10 10.40
CA ALA A 87 9.15 -7.43 10.25
C ALA A 87 9.88 -8.27 9.20
N LEU A 88 10.44 -7.62 8.16
CA LEU A 88 11.19 -8.22 7.07
C LEU A 88 12.68 -8.44 7.40
N ASP A 89 13.24 -7.73 8.37
CA ASP A 89 14.61 -7.91 8.87
C ASP A 89 15.67 -7.86 7.75
N GLY A 90 15.61 -6.81 6.93
CA GLY A 90 16.56 -6.59 5.81
C GLY A 90 16.38 -7.53 4.62
N ARG A 91 15.35 -8.39 4.61
CA ARG A 91 15.06 -9.28 3.48
C ARG A 91 14.88 -8.49 2.17
N PRO A 92 15.49 -8.92 1.05
CA PRO A 92 15.24 -8.32 -0.26
C PRO A 92 13.78 -8.46 -0.68
N LEU A 93 13.31 -7.55 -1.53
CA LEU A 93 11.91 -7.41 -1.91
C LEU A 93 11.75 -7.51 -3.42
N LEU A 94 10.62 -8.08 -3.82
CA LEU A 94 10.12 -8.12 -5.19
C LEU A 94 8.68 -7.62 -5.18
N GLU A 95 8.37 -6.60 -5.96
CA GLU A 95 6.98 -6.19 -6.23
C GLU A 95 6.57 -6.60 -7.66
N ILE A 96 5.40 -7.21 -7.80
CA ILE A 96 4.78 -7.52 -9.10
C ILE A 96 3.51 -6.68 -9.25
N GLY A 97 3.38 -5.99 -10.39
CA GLY A 97 2.32 -5.01 -10.61
C GLY A 97 2.60 -3.72 -9.84
N ALA A 98 3.85 -3.24 -9.91
CA ALA A 98 4.34 -2.16 -9.07
C ALA A 98 3.84 -0.75 -9.46
N GLY A 99 3.17 -0.60 -10.61
CA GLY A 99 2.76 0.71 -11.13
C GLY A 99 3.97 1.64 -11.25
N THR A 100 3.95 2.80 -10.57
CA THR A 100 5.06 3.77 -10.55
C THR A 100 6.25 3.38 -9.65
N GLY A 101 6.10 2.31 -8.86
CA GLY A 101 7.12 1.82 -7.91
C GLY A 101 7.18 2.55 -6.58
N TYR A 102 6.11 3.22 -6.15
CA TYR A 102 6.16 4.03 -4.93
C TYR A 102 6.46 3.21 -3.67
N TRP A 103 5.84 2.04 -3.48
CA TRP A 103 6.07 1.20 -2.31
C TRP A 103 7.49 0.63 -2.24
N VAL A 104 8.01 0.09 -3.34
CA VAL A 104 9.42 -0.35 -3.40
C VAL A 104 10.41 0.81 -3.27
N TRP A 105 10.11 2.00 -3.81
CA TRP A 105 10.94 3.18 -3.61
C TRP A 105 11.03 3.56 -2.12
N GLN A 106 9.88 3.59 -1.44
CA GLN A 106 9.81 3.83 0.02
C GLN A 106 10.63 2.82 0.81
N LEU A 107 10.50 1.51 0.51
CA LEU A 107 11.23 0.46 1.22
C LEU A 107 12.73 0.44 0.86
N GLY A 108 13.09 0.82 -0.37
CA GLY A 108 14.48 0.98 -0.81
C GLY A 108 15.20 2.09 -0.06
N GLN A 109 14.54 3.22 0.21
CA GLN A 109 15.07 4.28 1.08
C GLN A 109 15.37 3.79 2.50
N LEU A 110 14.68 2.74 2.96
CA LEU A 110 14.88 2.10 4.26
C LEU A 110 15.92 0.97 4.22
N GLY A 111 16.66 0.85 3.12
CA GLY A 111 17.81 -0.06 2.98
C GLY A 111 17.46 -1.46 2.46
N HIS A 112 16.22 -1.71 2.04
CA HIS A 112 15.90 -2.96 1.35
C HIS A 112 16.50 -2.98 -0.07
N ASP A 113 17.04 -4.12 -0.47
CA ASP A 113 17.28 -4.43 -1.89
C ASP A 113 15.92 -4.73 -2.53
N VAL A 114 15.49 -3.90 -3.48
CA VAL A 114 14.16 -4.00 -4.10
C VAL A 114 14.27 -4.26 -5.61
N LEU A 115 13.33 -5.06 -6.12
CA LEU A 115 13.08 -5.25 -7.55
C LEU A 115 11.58 -5.05 -7.79
N ALA A 116 11.24 -4.53 -8.96
CA ALA A 116 9.86 -4.27 -9.30
C ALA A 116 9.59 -4.52 -10.78
N TYR A 117 8.45 -5.18 -11.05
CA TYR A 117 7.96 -5.44 -12.38
C TYR A 117 6.55 -4.90 -12.57
N ASP A 118 6.26 -4.45 -13.78
CA ASP A 118 4.92 -4.12 -14.26
C ASP A 118 4.82 -4.49 -15.75
N VAL A 119 3.60 -4.73 -16.25
CA VAL A 119 3.38 -5.22 -17.62
C VAL A 119 3.65 -4.13 -18.66
N GLU A 120 3.47 -2.86 -18.30
CA GLU A 120 3.58 -1.73 -19.22
C GLU A 120 4.24 -0.50 -18.56
N PRO A 121 5.50 -0.60 -18.11
CA PRO A 121 6.21 0.53 -17.56
C PRO A 121 6.36 1.63 -18.62
N GLY A 122 5.80 2.79 -18.33
CA GLY A 122 5.78 4.01 -19.12
C GLY A 122 4.62 4.11 -20.09
N LYS A 123 3.70 3.15 -20.08
CA LYS A 123 2.63 3.04 -21.08
C LYS A 123 1.25 2.71 -20.52
N ASN A 124 1.15 2.24 -19.27
CA ASN A 124 -0.14 1.98 -18.64
C ASN A 124 -0.86 3.29 -18.21
N GLU A 125 -2.18 3.21 -18.06
CA GLU A 125 -3.02 4.32 -17.57
C GLU A 125 -2.76 4.63 -16.08
N TYR A 126 -2.20 3.67 -15.34
CA TYR A 126 -1.84 3.75 -13.93
C TYR A 126 -0.33 3.96 -13.72
N GLY A 127 0.17 5.09 -14.24
CA GLY A 127 1.58 5.45 -14.18
C GLY A 127 1.89 6.77 -14.86
N LEU A 128 1.33 7.88 -14.35
CA LEU A 128 1.73 9.19 -14.83
C LEU A 128 3.20 9.42 -14.45
N LEU A 129 4.05 9.61 -15.46
CA LEU A 129 5.44 9.98 -15.26
C LEU A 129 5.55 11.21 -14.34
N PRO A 130 6.57 11.26 -13.46
CA PRO A 130 7.73 10.34 -13.39
C PRO A 130 7.52 9.08 -12.52
N TYR A 131 8.23 8.01 -12.84
CA TYR A 131 8.38 6.83 -11.97
C TYR A 131 9.18 7.17 -10.71
N TRP A 132 8.81 6.55 -9.59
CA TRP A 132 9.56 6.65 -8.32
C TRP A 132 10.73 5.67 -8.26
N TYR A 133 10.61 4.53 -8.95
CA TYR A 133 11.64 3.48 -8.99
C TYR A 133 11.83 2.96 -10.43
N PRO A 134 13.03 2.46 -10.81
CA PRO A 134 13.22 1.76 -12.07
C PRO A 134 12.37 0.48 -12.14
N ILE A 135 11.32 0.50 -12.97
CA ILE A 135 10.43 -0.65 -13.18
C ILE A 135 10.88 -1.46 -14.38
N GLN A 136 10.98 -2.77 -14.19
CA GLN A 136 11.27 -3.71 -15.27
C GLN A 136 9.96 -4.16 -15.94
N GLU A 137 9.98 -4.33 -17.26
CA GLU A 137 8.85 -4.91 -17.96
C GLU A 137 8.75 -6.40 -17.60
N GLY A 138 7.57 -6.83 -17.14
CA GLY A 138 7.33 -8.21 -16.71
C GLY A 138 5.99 -8.39 -16.02
N GLY A 139 5.80 -9.52 -15.35
CA GLY A 139 4.53 -9.85 -14.72
C GLY A 139 4.62 -11.05 -13.77
N PRO A 140 3.50 -11.74 -13.52
CA PRO A 140 3.42 -12.85 -12.57
C PRO A 140 4.53 -13.91 -12.68
N GLY A 141 4.94 -14.24 -13.91
CA GLY A 141 5.97 -15.24 -14.16
C GLY A 141 7.33 -14.92 -13.53
N ASN A 142 7.68 -13.63 -13.41
CA ASN A 142 8.96 -13.20 -12.83
C ASN A 142 9.11 -13.61 -11.35
N ALA A 143 7.99 -13.83 -10.63
CA ALA A 143 8.05 -14.28 -9.26
C ALA A 143 8.68 -15.68 -9.08
N ALA A 144 8.73 -16.50 -10.14
CA ALA A 144 9.34 -17.82 -10.10
C ALA A 144 10.87 -17.79 -9.87
N ASP A 145 11.53 -16.71 -10.29
CA ASP A 145 12.99 -16.57 -10.30
C ASP A 145 13.56 -15.86 -9.06
N HIS A 146 12.69 -15.45 -8.12
CA HIS A 146 13.04 -14.58 -7.00
C HIS A 146 12.59 -15.15 -5.64
N ALA A 147 12.82 -16.45 -5.43
CA ALA A 147 12.43 -17.15 -4.21
C ALA A 147 13.17 -16.66 -2.95
N ASP A 148 14.31 -16.00 -3.12
CA ASP A 148 15.13 -15.38 -2.08
C ASP A 148 14.53 -14.08 -1.52
N ARG A 149 13.62 -13.45 -2.26
CA ARG A 149 12.99 -12.17 -1.93
C ARG A 149 11.62 -12.38 -1.30
N ALA A 150 11.15 -11.46 -0.46
CA ALA A 150 9.72 -11.39 -0.11
C ALA A 150 8.92 -10.80 -1.28
N LEU A 151 7.82 -11.45 -1.64
CA LEU A 151 6.91 -10.98 -2.68
C LEU A 151 5.96 -9.93 -2.11
N ILE A 152 5.86 -8.77 -2.76
CA ILE A 152 4.91 -7.70 -2.48
C ILE A 152 3.86 -7.69 -3.59
N LEU A 153 2.59 -7.66 -3.17
CA LEU A 153 1.43 -7.41 -4.03
C LEU A 153 0.64 -6.25 -3.42
N CYS A 154 0.84 -5.04 -3.93
CA CYS A 154 0.12 -3.85 -3.51
C CYS A 154 -1.01 -3.53 -4.50
N TRP A 155 -2.25 -3.59 -4.02
CA TRP A 155 -3.47 -3.32 -4.81
C TRP A 155 -3.44 -3.96 -6.20
N PRO A 156 -3.19 -5.28 -6.30
CA PRO A 156 -3.21 -5.95 -7.59
C PRO A 156 -4.59 -5.80 -8.24
N PRO A 157 -4.68 -5.73 -9.59
CA PRO A 157 -5.95 -5.58 -10.28
C PRO A 157 -6.99 -6.62 -9.86
N TYR A 158 -8.24 -6.18 -9.72
CA TYR A 158 -9.34 -7.08 -9.43
C TYR A 158 -9.65 -7.98 -10.63
N SER A 159 -9.90 -9.26 -10.37
CA SER A 159 -10.44 -10.19 -11.36
C SER A 159 -11.35 -11.23 -10.70
N GLU A 160 -12.54 -11.41 -11.27
CA GLU A 160 -13.43 -12.55 -11.00
C GLU A 160 -13.06 -13.78 -11.83
N ASP A 161 -12.28 -13.58 -12.90
CA ASP A 161 -11.82 -14.66 -13.75
C ASP A 161 -10.50 -15.21 -13.24
N ASP A 162 -10.58 -16.44 -12.74
CA ASP A 162 -9.46 -17.22 -12.27
C ASP A 162 -8.29 -17.25 -13.26
N SER A 163 -8.54 -17.19 -14.57
CA SER A 163 -7.51 -17.26 -15.61
C SER A 163 -6.75 -15.96 -15.88
N THR A 164 -7.17 -14.84 -15.28
CA THR A 164 -6.55 -13.51 -15.47
C THR A 164 -6.16 -12.83 -14.15
N CYS A 165 -6.31 -13.53 -13.02
CA CYS A 165 -6.01 -12.97 -11.70
C CYS A 165 -4.48 -12.88 -11.48
N MET A 166 -3.90 -11.71 -11.79
CA MET A 166 -2.48 -11.41 -11.63
C MET A 166 -1.93 -11.79 -10.23
N ALA A 167 -2.69 -11.50 -9.17
CA ALA A 167 -2.29 -11.81 -7.79
C ALA A 167 -2.18 -13.34 -7.56
N ALA A 168 -3.17 -14.10 -8.04
CA ALA A 168 -3.18 -15.55 -7.91
C ALA A 168 -2.09 -16.21 -8.77
N GLU A 169 -1.85 -15.70 -9.97
CA GLU A 169 -0.78 -16.16 -10.85
C GLU A 169 0.60 -15.90 -10.23
N SER A 170 0.81 -14.69 -9.71
CA SER A 170 2.07 -14.31 -9.05
C SER A 170 2.35 -15.23 -7.87
N LEU A 171 1.33 -15.48 -7.04
CA LEU A 171 1.46 -16.35 -5.88
C LEU A 171 1.69 -17.83 -6.23
N ASN A 172 1.13 -18.32 -7.34
CA ASN A 172 1.36 -19.68 -7.83
C ASN A 172 2.76 -19.85 -8.44
N ALA A 173 3.26 -18.84 -9.15
CA ALA A 173 4.61 -18.84 -9.71
C ALA A 173 5.68 -18.70 -8.61
N TYR A 174 5.40 -17.88 -7.60
CA TYR A 174 6.33 -17.56 -6.53
C TYR A 174 6.77 -18.81 -5.75
N ARG A 175 8.09 -18.97 -5.58
CA ARG A 175 8.68 -20.11 -4.87
C ARG A 175 9.22 -19.77 -3.48
N GLY A 176 9.26 -18.50 -3.12
CA GLY A 176 9.74 -18.04 -1.81
C GLY A 176 8.71 -18.19 -0.69
N THR A 177 9.08 -17.77 0.52
CA THR A 177 8.33 -18.11 1.74
C THR A 177 7.60 -16.94 2.38
N THR A 178 7.76 -15.71 1.86
CA THR A 178 7.26 -14.51 2.52
C THR A 178 6.46 -13.68 1.53
N LEU A 179 5.18 -13.45 1.86
CA LEU A 179 4.25 -12.64 1.08
C LEU A 179 3.86 -11.40 1.89
N VAL A 180 3.96 -10.24 1.28
CA VAL A 180 3.37 -8.98 1.73
C VAL A 180 2.23 -8.67 0.78
N TYR A 181 1.01 -8.61 1.31
CA TYR A 181 -0.16 -8.18 0.58
C TYR A 181 -0.66 -6.86 1.15
N ILE A 182 -0.85 -5.86 0.29
CA ILE A 182 -1.30 -4.53 0.68
C ILE A 182 -2.57 -4.24 -0.09
N GLY A 183 -3.72 -4.24 0.58
CA GLY A 183 -5.01 -4.04 -0.06
C GLY A 183 -6.18 -4.51 0.80
N GLU A 184 -7.37 -4.45 0.22
CA GLU A 184 -8.62 -4.85 0.88
C GLU A 184 -8.78 -6.37 0.91
N TRP A 185 -8.97 -6.94 2.10
CA TRP A 185 -9.16 -8.38 2.22
C TRP A 185 -10.52 -8.83 1.67
N ARG A 186 -10.52 -9.67 0.62
CA ARG A 186 -11.72 -10.13 -0.09
C ARG A 186 -12.66 -9.00 -0.53
N GLY A 187 -12.08 -7.85 -0.89
CA GLY A 187 -12.80 -6.67 -1.36
C GLY A 187 -12.58 -6.38 -2.84
N CYS A 188 -12.28 -5.13 -3.16
CA CYS A 188 -12.22 -4.62 -4.54
C CYS A 188 -10.85 -4.75 -5.24
N CYS A 189 -9.93 -5.56 -4.72
CA CYS A 189 -8.64 -5.84 -5.37
C CYS A 189 -8.26 -7.32 -5.28
N ALA A 190 -7.29 -7.74 -6.10
CA ALA A 190 -6.92 -9.14 -6.33
C ALA A 190 -8.06 -9.99 -6.93
N GLY A 191 -8.67 -10.89 -6.16
CA GLY A 191 -9.74 -11.76 -6.65
C GLY A 191 -9.93 -12.99 -5.76
N PRO A 192 -11.11 -13.65 -5.79
CA PRO A 192 -11.42 -14.77 -4.89
C PRO A 192 -10.36 -15.87 -4.88
N ARG A 193 -9.83 -16.24 -6.06
CA ARG A 193 -8.76 -17.25 -6.22
C ARG A 193 -7.50 -16.92 -5.43
N PHE A 194 -7.10 -15.65 -5.38
CA PHE A 194 -5.92 -15.23 -4.62
C PHE A 194 -6.14 -15.47 -3.13
N PHE A 195 -7.25 -14.98 -2.58
CA PHE A 195 -7.55 -15.13 -1.15
C PHE A 195 -7.69 -16.59 -0.75
N ASP A 196 -8.36 -17.39 -1.57
CA ASP A 196 -8.46 -18.84 -1.42
C ASP A 196 -7.07 -19.51 -1.37
N LEU A 197 -6.11 -19.07 -2.18
CA LEU A 197 -4.73 -19.58 -2.16
C LEU A 197 -3.99 -19.16 -0.90
N VAL A 198 -4.12 -17.90 -0.48
CA VAL A 198 -3.51 -17.40 0.76
C VAL A 198 -4.03 -18.19 1.96
N GLU A 199 -5.35 -18.30 2.11
CA GLU A 199 -5.98 -19.00 3.24
C GLU A 199 -5.60 -20.49 3.31
N ARG A 200 -5.38 -21.14 2.17
CA ARG A 200 -5.00 -22.56 2.13
C ARG A 200 -3.51 -22.83 2.36
N LYS A 201 -2.62 -21.94 1.92
CA LYS A 201 -1.17 -22.23 1.81
C LYS A 201 -0.29 -21.31 2.64
N TRP A 202 -0.86 -20.29 3.27
CA TRP A 202 -0.12 -19.26 3.96
C TRP A 202 -0.68 -19.01 5.35
N LYS A 203 0.21 -18.67 6.27
CA LYS A 203 -0.11 -18.30 7.64
C LYS A 203 0.20 -16.83 7.84
N LYS A 204 -0.79 -16.06 8.30
CA LYS A 204 -0.60 -14.64 8.64
C LYS A 204 0.42 -14.51 9.78
N ASP A 205 1.30 -13.53 9.67
CA ASP A 205 2.23 -13.18 10.74
C ASP A 205 1.44 -12.77 11.99
N PRO A 206 1.78 -13.29 13.17
CA PRO A 206 1.04 -12.98 14.39
C PRO A 206 1.25 -11.55 14.89
N ARG A 207 2.29 -10.85 14.42
CA ARG A 207 2.51 -9.44 14.75
C ARG A 207 1.47 -8.61 14.00
N PRO A 208 0.61 -7.84 14.69
CA PRO A 208 -0.37 -7.01 14.01
C PRO A 208 0.36 -5.86 13.30
N ALA A 209 -0.03 -5.60 12.06
CA ALA A 209 0.34 -4.36 11.38
C ALA A 209 -0.37 -3.17 12.06
N PRO A 210 0.24 -1.98 12.07
CA PRO A 210 -0.42 -0.78 12.55
C PRO A 210 -1.63 -0.41 11.67
N PRO A 211 -2.59 0.38 12.19
CA PRO A 211 -3.72 0.86 11.39
C PRO A 211 -3.26 1.63 10.15
N ALA A 212 -3.91 1.38 9.01
CA ALA A 212 -3.64 2.11 7.78
C ALA A 212 -4.39 3.46 7.77
N ILE A 213 -3.93 4.36 6.91
CA ILE A 213 -4.69 5.56 6.54
C ILE A 213 -5.35 5.29 5.20
N ASN A 214 -6.68 5.36 5.20
CA ASN A 214 -7.52 4.90 4.10
C ASN A 214 -8.37 6.05 3.53
N PHE A 215 -8.59 6.04 2.22
CA PHE A 215 -9.61 6.91 1.62
C PHE A 215 -10.99 6.40 2.03
N ASN A 216 -11.93 7.32 2.25
CA ASN A 216 -13.31 6.94 2.57
C ASN A 216 -13.87 5.93 1.56
N GLY A 217 -14.35 4.77 2.04
CA GLY A 217 -14.88 3.68 1.22
C GLY A 217 -13.85 2.78 0.56
N ILE A 218 -12.54 2.98 0.81
CA ILE A 218 -11.45 2.21 0.21
C ILE A 218 -10.51 1.76 1.34
N TYR A 219 -10.53 0.48 1.67
CA TYR A 219 -9.76 -0.07 2.78
C TYR A 219 -8.51 -0.78 2.30
N SER A 220 -7.36 -0.40 2.83
CA SER A 220 -6.08 -1.00 2.52
C SER A 220 -5.38 -1.35 3.81
N HIS A 221 -4.82 -2.56 3.91
CA HIS A 221 -3.99 -2.93 5.06
C HIS A 221 -2.75 -3.68 4.60
N VAL A 222 -1.62 -3.41 5.26
CA VAL A 222 -0.43 -4.26 5.12
C VAL A 222 -0.65 -5.58 5.85
N ASN A 223 -0.52 -6.68 5.12
CA ASN A 223 -0.62 -8.04 5.64
C ASN A 223 0.66 -8.81 5.30
N LEU A 224 1.31 -9.36 6.33
CA LEU A 224 2.48 -10.23 6.17
C LEU A 224 2.07 -11.68 6.36
N PHE A 225 2.52 -12.56 5.46
CA PHE A 225 2.25 -13.98 5.48
C PHE A 225 3.51 -14.80 5.26
N HIS A 226 3.53 -15.99 5.85
CA HIS A 226 4.57 -17.00 5.68
C HIS A 226 3.98 -18.27 5.10
N ARG A 227 4.68 -18.88 4.14
CA ARG A 227 4.25 -20.13 3.51
C ARG A 227 4.20 -21.27 4.54
N GLN A 228 3.18 -22.12 4.46
CA GLN A 228 3.02 -23.33 5.28
C GLN A 228 3.82 -24.51 4.76
#